data_AF-A0A087TW50-F1
#
_entry.id   AF-A0A087TW50-F1
#
_cell.length_a   1.000
_cell.length_b   1.000
_cell.length_c   1.000
_cell.angle_alpha   90.00
_cell.angle_beta   90.00
_cell.angle_gamma   90.00
#
_symmetry.space_group_name_H-M   'P 1'
#
loop_
_entity.id
_entity.type
_entity.pdbx_description
1 polymer ?
#
loop_
_entity_poly.entity_id
_entity_poly.type
_entity_poly.pdbx_seq_one_letter_code
_entity_poly.pdbx_strand_id
1 'polypeptide(L)' 'MYTITPDEIFIIDRLPEHKNIVIGAGFSGTGFKTSPTVGRLLSEMAVGIKPFLDVTPFRLSRFES' A
#
# COMPACT_ATOMS: atom_id res chain seq x y z
N MET A 1 -9.91 12.23 11.23
CA MET A 1 -8.59 12.75 10.81
C MET A 1 -8.17 11.98 9.56
N TYR A 2 -7.57 12.64 8.57
CA TYR A 2 -7.04 12.00 7.36
C TYR A 2 -5.53 12.12 7.30
N THR A 3 -4.89 11.12 6.67
CA THR A 3 -3.47 11.13 6.31
C THR A 3 -3.41 11.12 4.79
N ILE A 4 -2.90 12.21 4.22
CA ILE A 4 -2.95 12.52 2.79
C ILE A 4 -1.53 12.37 2.21
N THR A 5 -1.40 11.62 1.12
CA THR A 5 -0.18 11.58 0.29
C THR A 5 -0.15 12.76 -0.69
N PRO A 6 1.01 13.16 -1.23
CA PRO A 6 1.12 14.27 -2.18
C PRO A 6 0.25 14.13 -3.44
N ASP A 7 -0.06 12.89 -3.86
CA ASP A 7 -0.86 12.56 -5.03
C ASP A 7 -2.27 12.06 -4.68
N GLU A 8 -2.66 12.11 -3.40
CA GLU A 8 -3.92 11.59 -2.86
C GLU A 8 -4.15 10.08 -3.09
N ILE A 9 -3.13 9.34 -3.56
CA ILE A 9 -3.18 7.90 -3.78
C ILE A 9 -2.50 7.18 -2.60
N PHE A 10 -3.10 6.10 -2.10
CA PHE A 10 -2.52 5.34 -0.99
C PHE A 10 -1.19 4.67 -1.33
N ILE A 11 -0.45 4.29 -0.29
CA ILE A 11 0.79 3.52 -0.41
C ILE A 11 0.51 2.07 -0.03
N ILE A 12 0.91 1.13 -0.90
CA ILE A 12 0.97 -0.31 -0.61
C ILE A 12 2.35 -0.80 -1.07
N ASP A 13 3.20 -1.18 -0.12
CA ASP A 13 4.57 -1.59 -0.45
C ASP A 13 5.21 -2.52 0.59
N ARG A 14 6.38 -3.07 0.25
CA ARG A 14 7.35 -3.59 1.22
C ARG A 14 8.44 -2.56 1.45
N LEU A 15 8.90 -2.41 2.69
CA LEU A 15 10.01 -1.51 2.96
C LEU A 15 11.29 -2.02 2.27
N PRO A 16 12.02 -1.18 1.50
CA PRO A 16 13.21 -1.60 0.77
C PRO A 16 14.28 -2.25 1.66
N GLU A 17 14.53 -1.66 2.83
CA GLU A 17 15.53 -2.14 3.80
C GLU A 17 14.99 -3.28 4.69
N HIS A 18 13.67 -3.46 4.74
CA HIS A 18 13.01 -4.43 5.62
C HIS A 18 11.93 -5.19 4.85
N LYS A 19 12.36 -6.17 4.05
CA LYS A 19 11.45 -6.98 3.21
C LYS A 19 10.37 -7.73 4.00
N ASN A 20 10.56 -7.95 5.30
CA ASN A 20 9.58 -8.56 6.20
C ASN A 20 8.49 -7.59 6.71
N ILE A 21 8.56 -6.30 6.34
CA ILE A 21 7.58 -5.28 6.71
C ILE A 21 6.75 -4.91 5.47
N VAL A 22 5.44 -5.02 5.59
CA VAL A 22 4.46 -4.58 4.58
C VAL A 22 3.76 -3.33 5.11
N ILE A 23 3.60 -2.31 4.26
CA ILE A 23 2.98 -1.04 4.60
C ILE A 23 1.71 -0.84 3.77
N GLY A 24 0.64 -0.40 4.46
CA GLY A 24 -0.54 0.20 3.87
C GLY A 24 -0.83 1.52 4.57
N ALA A 25 -0.65 2.65 3.89
CA ALA A 25 -0.72 3.98 4.52
C ALA A 25 -1.21 5.08 3.56
N GLY A 26 -1.49 6.27 4.10
CA GLY A 26 -1.77 7.45 3.28
C GLY A 26 -3.07 7.36 2.49
N PHE A 27 -4.13 6.84 3.10
CA PHE A 27 -5.38 6.51 2.39
C PHE A 27 -6.20 7.71 1.88
N SER A 28 -5.79 8.94 2.17
CA SER A 28 -6.35 10.15 1.57
C SER A 28 -7.88 10.23 1.60
N GLY A 29 -8.49 9.83 2.73
CA GLY A 29 -9.95 9.82 2.91
C GLY A 29 -10.71 8.68 2.21
N THR A 30 -10.02 7.78 1.51
CA THR A 30 -10.63 6.66 0.77
C THR A 30 -10.49 5.30 1.47
N GLY A 31 -9.75 5.22 2.57
CA GLY A 31 -9.38 3.94 3.20
C GLY A 31 -10.54 3.04 3.60
N PHE A 32 -11.69 3.62 4.02
CA PHE A 32 -12.84 2.82 4.43
C PHE A 32 -13.42 2.02 3.26
N LYS A 33 -13.69 2.67 2.12
CA LYS A 33 -14.29 2.02 0.94
C LYS A 33 -13.34 1.03 0.26
N THR A 34 -12.03 1.21 0.42
CA THR A 34 -10.99 0.34 -0.17
C THR A 34 -10.50 -0.75 0.79
N SER A 35 -10.87 -0.68 2.08
CA SER A 35 -10.33 -1.56 3.13
C SER A 35 -10.43 -3.07 2.86
N PRO A 36 -11.51 -3.64 2.26
CA PRO A 36 -11.56 -5.09 2.00
C PRO A 36 -10.52 -5.52 0.97
N THR A 37 -10.36 -4.73 -0.10
CA THR A 37 -9.39 -4.98 -1.17
C THR A 37 -7.96 -4.82 -0.65
N VAL A 38 -7.69 -3.75 0.08
CA VAL A 38 -6.36 -3.47 0.64
C VAL A 38 -5.98 -4.51 1.69
N GLY A 39 -6.90 -4.88 2.57
CA GLY A 39 -6.65 -5.91 3.59
C GLY A 39 -6.23 -7.25 2.97
N ARG A 40 -6.90 -7.65 1.87
CA ARG A 40 -6.50 -8.83 1.11
C ARG A 40 -5.09 -8.69 0.54
N LEU A 41 -4.79 -7.59 -0.15
CA LEU A 41 -3.45 -7.35 -0.73
C LEU A 41 -2.37 -7.41 0.35
N LEU A 42 -2.56 -6.70 1.46
CA LEU A 42 -1.61 -6.69 2.58
C LEU A 42 -1.43 -8.09 3.18
N SER A 43 -2.50 -8.88 3.30
CA SER A 43 -2.41 -10.25 3.82
C SER A 43 -1.62 -11.18 2.88
N GLU A 44 -1.89 -11.13 1.57
CA GLU A 44 -1.16 -11.90 0.56
C GLU A 44 0.33 -11.51 0.57
N MET A 45 0.61 -10.20 0.58
CA MET A 45 1.97 -9.68 0.70
C MET A 45 2.65 -10.17 1.98
N ALA A 46 1.98 -10.12 3.15
CA ALA A 46 2.59 -10.49 4.42
C ALA A 46 3.04 -11.95 4.47
N VAL A 47 2.29 -12.87 3.84
CA VAL A 47 2.62 -14.31 3.81
C VAL A 47 3.43 -14.73 2.58
N GLY A 48 3.90 -13.77 1.77
CA GLY A 48 4.72 -14.07 0.59
C GLY A 48 3.95 -14.60 -0.62
N ILE A 49 2.63 -14.47 -0.64
CA ILE A 49 1.79 -14.77 -1.79
C ILE A 49 1.83 -13.58 -2.76
N LYS A 50 1.86 -13.87 -4.06
CA LYS A 50 1.76 -12.83 -5.10
C LYS A 50 0.40 -12.12 -4.96
N PRO A 51 0.36 -10.78 -4.82
CA PRO A 51 -0.88 -10.05 -4.68
C PRO A 51 -1.80 -10.24 -5.89
N PHE A 52 -3.11 -10.30 -5.65
CA PHE A 52 -4.10 -10.52 -6.72
C PHE A 52 -4.26 -9.33 -7.68
N LEU A 53 -3.81 -8.14 -7.29
CA LEU A 53 -3.72 -6.94 -8.13
C LEU A 53 -2.27 -6.46 -8.20
N ASP A 54 -1.93 -5.80 -9.31
CA ASP A 54 -0.64 -5.11 -9.41
C ASP A 54 -0.62 -3.91 -8.45
N VAL A 55 0.34 -3.93 -7.53
CA VAL A 55 0.55 -2.87 -6.53
C VAL A 55 1.61 -1.86 -6.98
N THR A 56 2.22 -2.04 -8.15
CA THR A 56 3.28 -1.15 -8.67
C THR A 56 2.89 0.34 -8.66
N PRO A 57 1.66 0.75 -9.03
CA PRO A 57 1.25 2.16 -8.97
C PRO A 57 1.20 2.75 -7.55
N PHE A 58 1.13 1.90 -6.52
CA PHE A 58 0.98 2.29 -5.12
C PHE A 58 2.29 2.20 -4.33
N ARG A 59 3.40 1.87 -4.98
CA ARG A 59 4.71 1.77 -4.32
C ARG A 59 5.19 3.13 -3.81
N LEU A 60 6.03 3.09 -2.78
CA LEU A 60 6.65 4.29 -2.22
C LEU A 60 7.62 4.93 -3.23
N SER A 61 8.28 4.11 -4.04
CA SER A 61 9.25 4.53 -5.07
C SER A 61 8.67 5.45 -6.15
N ARG A 62 7.34 5.62 -6.23
CA ARG A 62 6.73 6.56 -7.18
C ARG A 62 7.02 8.04 -6.85
N PHE A 63 7.52 8.31 -5.65
CA PHE A 63 7.95 9.65 -5.23
C PHE A 63 9.48 9.84 -5.29
N GLU A 64 10.22 8.81 -5.69
CA GLU A 64 11.66 8.92 -5.93
C GLU A 64 11.89 9.58 -7.30
N SER A 65 12.89 10.47 -7.39
CA SER A 65 13.27 11.18 -8.63
C SER A 65 14.48 10.55 -9.29
#